data_AF-A0A956G2C3-F1
#
_entry.id   AF-A0A956G2C3-F1
#
_cell.length_a   1.000
_cell.length_b   1.000
_cell.length_c   1.000
_cell.angle_alpha   90.00
_cell.angle_beta   90.00
_cell.angle_gamma   90.00
#
_symmetry.space_group_name_H-M   'P 1'
#
loop_
_entity.id
_entity.type
_entity.pdbx_description
1 polymer ?
#
loop_
_entity_poly.entity_id
_entity_poly.type
_entity_poly.pdbx_seq_one_letter_code
_entity_poly.pdbx_strand_id
1 'polypeptide(L)'
;MRLPSIVLAALLAVPASGCVETDGEPIEKNEGAQQSCPGGVPRRDPVKPEVIQAFYPCCSGRAHLIPEFLVPSDFRDMLDKGPDGTSTLCVPDEFAVNPDFTPKTCRSLFGQPGACISECVPQVRDAPTALPQADCAPGEKCAPCVDPRTNQETGACKMGQMACAPPASNTPGTDDCREWDPEPSLADQYPVCCPGARCVPKDLVEDSLAKDLAPCEGGYCTPEKFLVRGGKFKPATCRAIGNVEGRCLSTCIKSIKEQADQLEQGSCDQGEVCAPCYDPRTGMGTGACTAGLCDAPKEPAKTFTQCGKEKDQAWCVPESLVPAKDRCNFDTQGCQAAPVCEPGTICVPKAIVDAGPTFKPRQCTNGLLGFLALFQKLSGGIIQAIAAMKDFKEGRCLSACLPQVRKDAALLGQNGCADGEICVPCFDPRQAANGKIPTGACDENRRCPGT
;
A
#
# COMPACT_ATOMS: atom_id res chain seq x y z
N MET A 1 40.66 -74.72 48.49
CA MET A 1 39.20 -74.58 48.80
C MET A 1 38.66 -73.37 48.06
N ARG A 2 37.36 -73.39 47.67
CA ARG A 2 36.50 -72.26 47.23
C ARG A 2 37.05 -71.24 46.20
N LEU A 3 36.60 -71.45 44.96
CA LEU A 3 36.21 -70.49 43.89
C LEU A 3 35.39 -69.26 44.37
N PRO A 4 35.11 -68.22 43.53
CA PRO A 4 35.49 -67.95 42.12
C PRO A 4 36.28 -66.59 42.00
N SER A 5 36.19 -65.63 41.05
CA SER A 5 35.34 -65.37 39.86
C SER A 5 35.86 -64.27 38.89
N ILE A 6 35.43 -64.32 37.61
CA ILE A 6 34.87 -63.26 36.71
C ILE A 6 35.44 -61.80 36.78
N VAL A 7 35.85 -61.11 35.68
CA VAL A 7 35.88 -61.46 34.24
C VAL A 7 36.89 -60.63 33.40
N LEU A 8 37.24 -61.20 32.24
CA LEU A 8 37.73 -60.67 30.94
C LEU A 8 37.38 -59.20 30.56
N ALA A 9 38.01 -58.54 29.57
CA ALA A 9 38.90 -59.02 28.48
C ALA A 9 39.97 -57.98 28.03
N ALA A 10 40.87 -58.46 27.16
CA ALA A 10 41.86 -57.71 26.36
C ALA A 10 41.24 -56.56 25.51
N LEU A 11 41.91 -55.47 25.13
CA LEU A 11 43.35 -55.14 24.96
C LEU A 11 43.99 -55.70 23.67
N LEU A 12 43.88 -54.93 22.58
CA LEU A 12 44.77 -54.98 21.41
C LEU A 12 45.28 -53.56 21.12
N ALA A 13 46.48 -53.45 20.55
CA ALA A 13 47.19 -52.18 20.37
C ALA A 13 47.77 -52.03 18.96
N VAL A 14 47.86 -50.79 18.48
CA VAL A 14 48.61 -50.35 17.28
C VAL A 14 49.28 -49.01 17.61
N PRO A 15 50.56 -48.77 17.24
CA PRO A 15 51.34 -47.63 17.74
C PRO A 15 51.21 -46.36 16.88
N ALA A 16 51.77 -45.25 17.40
CA ALA A 16 51.91 -43.99 16.69
C ALA A 16 52.97 -44.02 15.57
N SER A 17 52.75 -43.22 14.52
CA SER A 17 53.75 -42.84 13.51
C SER A 17 53.23 -41.67 12.66
N GLY A 18 54.15 -40.81 12.20
CA GLY A 18 53.93 -39.91 11.08
C GLY A 18 53.27 -38.56 11.38
N CYS A 19 54.10 -37.55 11.68
CA CYS A 19 53.77 -36.18 11.25
C CYS A 19 54.05 -36.07 9.75
N VAL A 20 53.17 -35.42 9.00
CA VAL A 20 53.44 -34.96 7.64
C VAL A 20 52.95 -33.52 7.57
N GLU A 21 53.88 -32.58 7.38
CA GLU A 21 53.56 -31.24 6.94
C GLU A 21 53.16 -31.30 5.46
N THR A 22 52.02 -30.69 5.14
CA THR A 22 51.68 -30.29 3.77
C THR A 22 51.43 -28.79 3.81
N ASP A 23 52.08 -28.05 2.93
CA ASP A 23 52.11 -26.59 2.93
C ASP A 23 50.71 -25.96 2.86
N GLY A 24 50.54 -24.82 3.52
CA GLY A 24 49.24 -24.16 3.63
C GLY A 24 48.80 -23.50 2.33
N GLU A 25 47.68 -23.94 1.78
CA GLU A 25 46.87 -23.10 0.89
C GLU A 25 46.32 -21.90 1.69
N PRO A 26 46.26 -20.70 1.11
CA PRO A 26 45.77 -19.52 1.81
C PRO A 26 44.29 -19.65 2.11
N ILE A 27 43.91 -19.47 3.39
CA ILE A 27 42.51 -19.41 3.79
C ILE A 27 41.84 -18.23 3.06
N GLU A 28 40.93 -18.52 2.13
CA GLU A 28 40.13 -17.48 1.48
C GLU A 28 39.37 -16.67 2.51
N LYS A 29 39.38 -15.34 2.35
CA LYS A 29 38.59 -14.44 3.18
C LYS A 29 37.11 -14.77 2.98
N ASN A 30 36.46 -15.28 4.00
CA ASN A 30 35.01 -15.52 4.00
C ASN A 30 34.22 -14.20 4.12
N GLU A 31 34.31 -13.37 3.09
CA GLU A 31 33.43 -12.22 2.83
C GLU A 31 32.05 -12.76 2.40
N GLY A 32 31.31 -13.35 3.34
CA GLY A 32 30.04 -14.01 3.03
C GLY A 32 29.31 -14.71 4.19
N ALA A 33 29.87 -14.75 5.40
CA ALA A 33 29.24 -15.39 6.56
C ALA A 33 28.09 -14.55 7.16
N GLN A 34 27.00 -14.41 6.40
CA GLN A 34 25.73 -13.84 6.90
C GLN A 34 25.16 -14.73 8.00
N GLN A 35 25.44 -14.40 9.27
CA GLN A 35 24.88 -15.09 10.43
C GLN A 35 23.35 -14.91 10.44
N SER A 36 22.63 -15.98 10.19
CA SER A 36 21.17 -16.00 10.23
C SER A 36 20.67 -15.77 11.66
N CYS A 37 19.62 -14.96 11.80
CA CYS A 37 19.05 -14.68 13.11
C CYS A 37 18.43 -15.93 13.73
N PRO A 38 18.47 -16.08 15.08
CA PRO A 38 17.82 -17.18 15.78
C PRO A 38 16.34 -17.28 15.40
N GLY A 39 15.90 -18.46 14.94
CA GLY A 39 14.52 -18.69 14.49
C GLY A 39 14.21 -18.21 13.06
N GLY A 40 15.20 -17.76 12.28
CA GLY A 40 15.03 -17.46 10.85
C GLY A 40 14.35 -16.12 10.53
N VAL A 41 14.29 -15.21 11.51
CA VAL A 41 13.80 -13.83 11.31
C VAL A 41 14.69 -13.05 10.32
N PRO A 42 14.13 -12.19 9.46
CA PRO A 42 14.95 -11.30 8.63
C PRO A 42 15.78 -10.32 9.48
N ARG A 43 16.94 -9.92 8.96
CA ARG A 43 17.72 -8.79 9.45
C ARG A 43 17.02 -7.47 9.11
N ARG A 44 17.29 -6.43 9.89
CA ARG A 44 16.93 -5.04 9.55
C ARG A 44 17.88 -4.48 8.47
N ASP A 45 17.36 -3.62 7.60
CA ASP A 45 18.19 -2.81 6.71
C ASP A 45 19.02 -1.80 7.54
N PRO A 46 20.28 -1.50 7.14
CA PRO A 46 21.12 -0.53 7.83
C PRO A 46 20.62 0.91 7.64
N VAL A 47 20.62 1.71 8.71
CA VAL A 47 20.42 3.16 8.60
C VAL A 47 21.67 3.75 7.95
N LYS A 48 21.47 4.43 6.80
CA LYS A 48 22.58 5.01 6.03
C LYS A 48 23.33 6.06 6.88
N PRO A 49 24.67 6.13 6.87
CA PRO A 49 25.43 7.07 7.70
C PRO A 49 25.05 8.54 7.49
N GLU A 50 24.63 8.91 6.28
CA GLU A 50 24.18 10.26 5.92
C GLU A 50 22.88 10.67 6.63
N VAL A 51 22.04 9.70 7.02
CA VAL A 51 20.80 9.92 7.78
C VAL A 51 21.11 10.13 9.26
N ILE A 52 22.15 9.48 9.79
CA ILE A 52 22.53 9.60 11.20
C ILE A 52 23.10 10.99 11.50
N GLN A 53 23.89 11.54 10.57
CA GLN A 53 24.44 12.91 10.65
C GLN A 53 23.37 14.02 10.59
N ALA A 54 22.10 13.69 10.30
CA ALA A 54 20.98 14.64 10.32
C ALA A 54 20.30 14.75 11.71
N PHE A 55 20.55 13.81 12.63
CA PHE A 55 20.06 13.89 14.00
C PHE A 55 20.96 14.76 14.88
N TYR A 56 20.44 15.20 16.05
CA TYR A 56 21.26 15.96 17.00
C TYR A 56 22.27 15.05 17.71
N PRO A 57 23.56 15.43 17.79
CA PRO A 57 24.57 14.65 18.49
C PRO A 57 24.38 14.71 20.01
N CYS A 58 24.59 13.59 20.67
CA CYS A 58 24.59 13.41 22.12
C CYS A 58 25.87 12.66 22.56
N CYS A 59 26.03 12.38 23.86
CA CYS A 59 27.24 11.74 24.42
C CYS A 59 28.57 12.33 23.87
N SER A 60 28.70 13.66 23.88
CA SER A 60 29.87 14.38 23.37
C SER A 60 30.20 14.11 21.88
N GLY A 61 29.22 13.70 21.06
CA GLY A 61 29.39 13.44 19.64
C GLY A 61 29.86 12.01 19.29
N ARG A 62 29.57 11.03 20.13
CA ARG A 62 29.75 9.58 19.85
C ARG A 62 28.43 8.81 19.74
N ALA A 63 27.32 9.55 19.73
CA ALA A 63 25.96 9.06 19.75
C ALA A 63 25.05 10.12 19.13
N HIS A 64 23.89 9.73 18.61
CA HIS A 64 22.89 10.66 18.08
C HIS A 64 21.52 10.42 18.70
N LEU A 65 20.70 11.48 18.76
CA LEU A 65 19.33 11.44 19.27
C LEU A 65 18.38 10.84 18.23
N ILE A 66 18.23 9.52 18.27
CA ILE A 66 17.36 8.77 17.38
C ILE A 66 15.95 8.70 17.99
N PRO A 67 14.87 8.95 17.22
CA PRO A 67 13.49 8.78 17.68
C PRO A 67 13.22 7.40 18.29
N GLU A 68 12.54 7.36 19.44
CA GLU A 68 12.36 6.13 20.25
C GLU A 68 11.74 4.98 19.43
N PHE A 69 10.86 5.29 18.47
CA PHE A 69 10.16 4.31 17.64
C PHE A 69 11.08 3.51 16.69
N LEU A 70 12.26 4.02 16.34
CA LEU A 70 13.26 3.30 15.52
C LEU A 70 14.07 2.31 16.37
N VAL A 71 14.26 2.63 17.65
CA VAL A 71 14.97 1.78 18.63
C VAL A 71 14.09 0.57 19.00
N PRO A 72 14.62 -0.68 18.95
CA PRO A 72 13.86 -1.85 19.38
C PRO A 72 13.53 -1.74 20.88
N SER A 73 12.32 -2.16 21.26
CA SER A 73 11.77 -2.11 22.64
C SER A 73 12.80 -2.46 23.71
N ASP A 74 13.47 -3.59 23.51
CA ASP A 74 14.31 -4.29 24.48
C ASP A 74 15.59 -3.51 24.85
N PHE A 75 15.89 -2.42 24.11
CA PHE A 75 17.04 -1.55 24.30
C PHE A 75 16.66 -0.13 24.71
N ARG A 76 15.37 0.21 24.80
CA ARG A 76 14.92 1.59 25.10
C ARG A 76 15.24 2.00 26.53
N ASP A 77 15.01 1.10 27.48
CA ASP A 77 15.39 1.28 28.89
C ASP A 77 16.93 1.19 29.10
N MET A 78 17.70 0.92 28.05
CA MET A 78 19.16 0.85 28.07
C MET A 78 19.86 2.12 27.56
N LEU A 79 19.13 3.21 27.29
CA LEU A 79 19.68 4.44 26.71
C LEU A 79 19.23 5.69 27.47
N ASP A 80 20.04 6.75 27.47
CA ASP A 80 19.60 8.06 27.94
C ASP A 80 18.49 8.60 27.04
N LYS A 81 17.49 9.25 27.63
CA LYS A 81 16.51 10.03 26.86
C LYS A 81 17.11 11.35 26.40
N GLY A 82 16.65 11.85 25.26
CA GLY A 82 16.99 13.19 24.77
C GLY A 82 16.54 14.31 25.73
N PRO A 83 16.97 15.56 25.50
CA PRO A 83 16.71 16.70 26.39
C PRO A 83 15.21 16.98 26.61
N ASP A 84 14.36 16.61 25.65
CA ASP A 84 12.90 16.77 25.71
C ASP A 84 12.19 15.61 26.47
N GLY A 85 12.95 14.60 26.94
CA GLY A 85 12.53 13.63 27.95
C GLY A 85 11.62 12.48 27.52
N THR A 86 11.04 12.49 26.31
CA THR A 86 10.04 11.46 25.90
C THR A 86 10.16 10.90 24.48
N SER A 87 10.75 11.61 23.52
CA SER A 87 10.59 11.30 22.08
C SER A 87 11.83 10.72 21.40
N THR A 88 13.03 10.94 21.94
CA THR A 88 14.32 10.50 21.38
C THR A 88 15.17 9.80 22.43
N LEU A 89 16.04 8.89 21.98
CA LEU A 89 17.03 8.18 22.77
C LEU A 89 18.42 8.45 22.21
N CYS A 90 19.41 8.57 23.09
CA CYS A 90 20.81 8.74 22.73
C CYS A 90 21.42 7.39 22.34
N VAL A 91 21.37 7.03 21.05
CA VAL A 91 21.89 5.77 20.52
C VAL A 91 23.37 5.96 20.14
N PRO A 92 24.32 5.14 20.63
CA PRO A 92 25.72 5.21 20.22
C PRO A 92 25.89 4.85 18.75
N ASP A 93 26.77 5.57 18.06
CA ASP A 93 26.81 5.56 16.59
C ASP A 93 27.12 4.17 16.01
N GLU A 94 27.87 3.35 16.74
CA GLU A 94 28.24 2.00 16.33
C GLU A 94 27.02 1.09 16.13
N PHE A 95 25.98 1.25 16.96
CA PHE A 95 24.70 0.53 16.85
C PHE A 95 23.75 1.17 15.83
N ALA A 96 23.93 2.47 15.54
CA ALA A 96 23.10 3.20 14.59
C ALA A 96 23.49 2.90 13.13
N VAL A 97 24.78 3.00 12.80
CA VAL A 97 25.28 2.82 11.41
C VAL A 97 25.31 1.36 10.96
N ASN A 98 25.35 0.42 11.91
CA ASN A 98 25.55 -1.00 11.63
C ASN A 98 24.57 -1.86 12.46
N PRO A 99 23.48 -2.38 11.86
CA PRO A 99 22.54 -3.24 12.58
C PRO A 99 23.20 -4.54 13.03
N ASP A 100 24.20 -5.02 12.27
CA ASP A 100 25.01 -6.21 12.57
C ASP A 100 26.18 -5.93 13.54
N PHE A 101 26.19 -4.78 14.23
CA PHE A 101 27.25 -4.45 15.18
C PHE A 101 27.30 -5.46 16.34
N THR A 102 28.28 -6.35 16.28
CA THR A 102 28.61 -7.27 17.36
C THR A 102 29.72 -6.65 18.21
N PRO A 103 29.44 -6.27 19.47
CA PRO A 103 30.45 -5.75 20.38
C PRO A 103 31.69 -6.64 20.46
N LYS A 104 32.88 -6.02 20.49
CA LYS A 104 34.13 -6.76 20.68
C LYS A 104 34.08 -7.48 22.04
N THR A 105 34.46 -8.76 22.07
CA THR A 105 34.57 -9.52 23.33
C THR A 105 35.83 -9.14 24.11
N CYS A 106 35.72 -9.11 25.44
CA CYS A 106 36.77 -8.69 26.35
C CYS A 106 36.71 -9.48 27.68
N ARG A 107 37.67 -9.24 28.58
CA ARG A 107 37.64 -9.76 29.96
C ARG A 107 37.37 -8.66 30.97
N SER A 108 36.26 -8.78 31.67
CA SER A 108 35.80 -7.81 32.67
C SER A 108 36.31 -8.16 34.07
N LEU A 109 35.68 -7.59 35.10
CA LEU A 109 35.95 -7.83 36.51
C LEU A 109 36.06 -9.32 36.82
N PHE A 110 37.06 -9.68 37.64
CA PHE A 110 37.39 -11.06 38.01
C PHE A 110 37.67 -12.02 36.82
N GLY A 111 38.01 -11.48 35.64
CA GLY A 111 38.36 -12.26 34.44
C GLY A 111 37.15 -12.83 33.69
N GLN A 112 35.93 -12.48 34.11
CA GLN A 112 34.67 -12.92 33.51
C GLN A 112 34.55 -12.48 32.05
N PRO A 113 33.83 -13.22 31.20
CA PRO A 113 33.54 -12.80 29.84
C PRO A 113 32.72 -11.50 29.85
N GLY A 114 33.03 -10.61 28.91
CA GLY A 114 32.33 -9.35 28.73
C GLY A 114 32.34 -8.88 27.28
N ALA A 115 31.67 -7.77 27.06
CA ALA A 115 31.58 -7.06 25.80
C ALA A 115 32.06 -5.61 25.97
N CYS A 116 32.75 -5.09 24.96
CA CYS A 116 33.11 -3.69 24.84
C CYS A 116 31.89 -2.89 24.44
N ILE A 117 31.31 -2.16 25.40
CA ILE A 117 30.12 -1.33 25.20
C ILE A 117 30.52 0.14 25.39
N SER A 118 29.97 1.02 24.56
CA SER A 118 30.16 2.48 24.64
C SER A 118 29.77 3.03 26.01
N GLU A 119 30.57 3.95 26.56
CA GLU A 119 30.26 4.76 27.76
C GLU A 119 29.02 5.64 27.58
N CYS A 120 28.43 5.70 26.39
CA CYS A 120 27.17 6.37 26.13
C CYS A 120 25.94 5.58 26.62
N VAL A 121 26.11 4.30 26.96
CA VAL A 121 25.08 3.48 27.60
C VAL A 121 25.07 3.77 29.12
N PRO A 122 23.95 4.20 29.73
CA PRO A 122 23.91 4.59 31.14
C PRO A 122 24.32 3.47 32.11
N GLN A 123 23.93 2.22 31.82
CA GLN A 123 24.31 1.04 32.60
C GLN A 123 25.83 0.77 32.60
N VAL A 124 26.57 1.38 31.67
CA VAL A 124 28.03 1.26 31.52
C VAL A 124 28.74 2.47 32.12
N ARG A 125 28.20 3.68 31.92
CA ARG A 125 28.68 4.94 32.52
C ARG A 125 28.52 4.95 34.04
N ASP A 126 27.30 4.67 34.49
CA ASP A 126 26.85 4.84 35.88
C ASP A 126 26.95 3.52 36.66
N ALA A 127 27.76 2.59 36.16
CA ALA A 127 27.95 1.27 36.74
C ALA A 127 28.44 1.37 38.21
N PRO A 128 27.75 0.74 39.19
CA PRO A 128 28.06 0.88 40.62
C PRO A 128 29.39 0.22 41.04
N THR A 129 30.09 -0.42 40.10
CA THR A 129 31.48 -0.85 40.22
C THR A 129 32.20 -0.37 38.97
N ALA A 130 33.30 0.35 39.14
CA ALA A 130 34.05 0.92 38.02
C ALA A 130 34.48 -0.18 37.03
N LEU A 131 33.88 -0.18 35.85
CA LEU A 131 34.19 -1.14 34.80
C LEU A 131 35.59 -0.86 34.22
N PRO A 132 36.41 -1.89 33.93
CA PRO A 132 37.68 -1.71 33.26
C PRO A 132 37.45 -1.37 31.79
N GLN A 133 38.34 -0.56 31.19
CA GLN A 133 38.41 -0.45 29.73
C GLN A 133 38.90 -1.77 29.09
N ALA A 134 39.73 -2.54 29.81
CA ALA A 134 40.37 -3.75 29.30
C ALA A 134 41.07 -3.47 27.96
N ASP A 135 40.75 -4.22 26.91
CA ASP A 135 41.24 -4.05 25.55
C ASP A 135 40.21 -3.41 24.59
N CYS A 136 39.21 -2.71 25.15
CA CYS A 136 38.20 -1.96 24.41
C CYS A 136 38.71 -0.59 23.93
N ALA A 137 38.04 -0.01 22.93
CA ALA A 137 38.41 1.26 22.31
C ALA A 137 38.30 2.46 23.28
N PRO A 138 38.98 3.58 23.00
CA PRO A 138 38.82 4.81 23.77
C PRO A 138 37.37 5.32 23.70
N GLY A 139 36.64 5.21 24.81
CA GLY A 139 35.21 5.53 24.87
C GLY A 139 34.30 4.33 25.16
N GLU A 140 34.87 3.13 25.27
CA GLU A 140 34.17 1.91 25.67
C GLU A 140 34.61 1.45 27.07
N LYS A 141 33.80 0.59 27.67
CA LYS A 141 34.16 -0.22 28.85
C LYS A 141 33.80 -1.68 28.62
N CYS A 142 34.56 -2.58 29.24
CA CYS A 142 34.29 -4.00 29.22
C CYS A 142 33.21 -4.36 30.26
N ALA A 143 31.95 -4.33 29.83
CA ALA A 143 30.81 -4.75 30.65
C ALA A 143 30.73 -6.28 30.72
N PRO A 144 30.62 -6.91 31.92
CA PRO A 144 30.54 -8.36 32.03
C PRO A 144 29.21 -8.88 31.49
N CYS A 145 29.16 -10.11 30.95
CA CYS A 145 27.91 -10.70 30.44
C CYS A 145 26.85 -10.93 31.55
N VAL A 146 27.30 -11.08 32.79
CA VAL A 146 26.52 -11.39 33.99
C VAL A 146 27.06 -10.52 35.13
N ASP A 147 26.19 -9.90 35.93
CA ASP A 147 26.60 -9.12 37.09
C ASP A 147 27.13 -10.08 38.19
N PRO A 148 28.41 -9.96 38.61
CA PRO A 148 29.01 -10.88 39.58
C PRO A 148 28.42 -10.79 41.00
N ARG A 149 27.50 -9.85 41.27
CA ARG A 149 26.85 -9.63 42.56
C ARG A 149 25.45 -10.25 42.62
N THR A 150 24.70 -10.23 41.52
CA THR A 150 23.32 -10.75 41.44
C THR A 150 23.22 -12.06 40.65
N ASN A 151 24.26 -12.42 39.89
CA ASN A 151 24.28 -13.53 38.94
C ASN A 151 23.14 -13.45 37.88
N GLN A 152 22.74 -12.23 37.52
CA GLN A 152 21.78 -11.94 36.45
C GLN A 152 22.50 -11.46 35.19
N GLU A 153 21.94 -11.75 34.02
CA GLU A 153 22.47 -11.27 32.74
C GLU A 153 22.39 -9.73 32.65
N THR A 154 23.40 -9.10 32.06
CA THR A 154 23.48 -7.63 31.90
C THR A 154 23.01 -7.12 30.55
N GLY A 155 22.68 -8.02 29.62
CA GLY A 155 22.43 -7.70 28.21
C GLY A 155 23.70 -7.40 27.39
N ALA A 156 24.85 -7.06 28.00
CA ALA A 156 26.05 -6.61 27.30
C ALA A 156 26.52 -7.57 26.18
N CYS A 157 26.58 -8.87 26.48
CA CYS A 157 26.98 -9.90 25.51
C CYS A 157 25.84 -10.39 24.60
N LYS A 158 24.68 -9.71 24.61
CA LYS A 158 23.52 -9.96 23.74
C LYS A 158 23.16 -8.77 22.84
N MET A 159 23.76 -7.60 23.03
CA MET A 159 23.48 -6.40 22.20
C MET A 159 23.70 -6.63 20.69
N GLY A 160 24.60 -7.53 20.29
CA GLY A 160 24.77 -7.93 18.88
C GLY A 160 23.55 -8.61 18.23
N GLN A 161 22.45 -8.83 18.98
CA GLN A 161 21.18 -9.34 18.45
C GLN A 161 20.22 -8.21 17.99
N MET A 162 20.60 -6.93 18.12
CA MET A 162 19.86 -5.77 17.59
C MET A 162 19.63 -5.83 16.07
N ALA A 163 20.47 -6.57 15.33
CA ALA A 163 20.33 -6.85 13.90
C ALA A 163 18.99 -7.51 13.53
N CYS A 164 18.45 -8.30 14.44
CA CYS A 164 17.35 -9.20 14.17
C CYS A 164 16.00 -8.50 14.39
N ALA A 165 15.04 -8.75 13.50
CA ALA A 165 13.65 -8.54 13.83
C ALA A 165 13.29 -9.41 15.08
N PRO A 166 12.41 -8.93 15.98
CA PRO A 166 11.97 -9.72 17.14
C PRO A 166 11.33 -11.03 16.66
N PRO A 167 11.46 -12.14 17.43
CA PRO A 167 11.03 -13.46 16.98
C PRO A 167 9.56 -13.48 16.56
N ALA A 168 9.27 -14.24 15.50
CA ALA A 168 7.98 -14.23 14.80
C ALA A 168 6.77 -14.79 15.59
N SER A 169 6.89 -14.96 16.91
CA SER A 169 5.74 -15.02 17.83
C SER A 169 4.95 -13.70 17.83
N ASN A 170 5.60 -12.57 17.53
CA ASN A 170 4.96 -11.32 17.18
C ASN A 170 5.17 -11.00 15.69
N THR A 171 4.32 -11.58 14.84
CA THR A 171 3.80 -10.80 13.70
C THR A 171 3.25 -9.49 14.26
N PRO A 172 3.37 -8.30 13.60
CA PRO A 172 2.83 -7.06 14.16
C PRO A 172 1.37 -7.22 14.56
N GLY A 173 1.13 -7.30 15.87
CA GLY A 173 -0.20 -7.48 16.42
C GLY A 173 -1.03 -6.25 16.05
N THR A 174 -2.34 -6.43 15.88
CA THR A 174 -3.26 -5.32 15.58
C THR A 174 -3.36 -4.26 16.69
N ASP A 175 -2.54 -4.40 17.73
CA ASP A 175 -2.47 -3.61 18.95
C ASP A 175 -1.28 -2.63 18.98
N ASP A 176 -0.15 -2.92 18.29
CA ASP A 176 1.00 -1.99 18.14
C ASP A 176 0.67 -0.73 17.31
N CYS A 177 -0.53 -0.71 16.72
CA CYS A 177 -1.11 0.37 15.93
C CYS A 177 -2.33 1.02 16.61
N ARG A 178 -2.69 0.57 17.82
CA ARG A 178 -4.00 0.78 18.46
C ARG A 178 -3.96 1.80 19.60
N GLU A 179 -2.77 2.07 20.13
CA GLU A 179 -2.55 2.77 21.40
C GLU A 179 -1.47 3.87 21.28
N TRP A 180 -1.45 4.57 20.13
CA TRP A 180 -0.62 5.75 19.94
C TRP A 180 -1.49 6.97 19.64
N ASP A 181 -1.69 7.80 20.67
CA ASP A 181 -2.27 9.14 20.54
C ASP A 181 -1.19 10.13 20.06
N PRO A 182 -1.50 10.97 19.05
CA PRO A 182 -0.52 11.87 18.45
C PRO A 182 -0.22 13.09 19.33
N GLU A 183 1.06 13.46 19.47
CA GLU A 183 1.51 14.81 19.88
C GLU A 183 1.24 15.79 18.71
N PRO A 184 0.20 16.66 18.75
CA PRO A 184 -0.18 17.45 17.57
C PRO A 184 0.90 18.47 17.16
N SER A 185 1.74 18.84 18.12
CA SER A 185 2.89 19.76 18.06
C SER A 185 3.86 19.49 16.90
N LEU A 186 3.99 18.24 16.43
CA LEU A 186 4.91 17.88 15.35
C LEU A 186 4.41 18.35 13.97
N ALA A 187 3.09 18.37 13.75
CA ALA A 187 2.52 18.83 12.48
C ALA A 187 2.60 20.36 12.34
N ASP A 188 2.55 21.12 13.44
CA ASP A 188 2.53 22.58 13.41
C ASP A 188 3.90 23.23 13.17
N GLN A 189 4.98 22.44 13.19
CA GLN A 189 6.34 22.88 12.83
C GLN A 189 6.54 23.01 11.31
N TYR A 190 5.65 22.44 10.51
CA TYR A 190 5.75 22.37 9.05
C TYR A 190 4.63 23.21 8.39
N PRO A 191 4.90 23.93 7.29
CA PRO A 191 3.89 24.78 6.67
C PRO A 191 2.81 23.94 5.96
N VAL A 192 1.56 24.39 6.04
CA VAL A 192 0.41 23.74 5.37
C VAL A 192 0.58 23.83 3.86
N CYS A 193 0.39 22.72 3.13
CA CYS A 193 0.48 22.70 1.66
C CYS A 193 -0.74 22.10 0.95
N CYS A 194 -1.57 21.33 1.65
CA CYS A 194 -2.92 20.95 1.23
C CYS A 194 -3.75 20.52 2.47
N PRO A 195 -5.09 20.40 2.37
CA PRO A 195 -5.93 20.11 3.54
C PRO A 195 -5.55 18.80 4.24
N GLY A 196 -5.28 18.87 5.55
CA GLY A 196 -4.84 17.74 6.35
C GLY A 196 -3.41 17.25 6.05
N ALA A 197 -2.56 18.09 5.46
CA ALA A 197 -1.16 17.77 5.17
C ALA A 197 -0.20 18.97 5.32
N ARG A 198 1.06 18.65 5.60
CA ARG A 198 2.14 19.62 5.80
C ARG A 198 3.31 19.34 4.87
N CYS A 199 4.09 20.37 4.58
CA CYS A 199 5.29 20.29 3.76
C CYS A 199 6.48 19.80 4.60
N VAL A 200 6.89 18.56 4.38
CA VAL A 200 7.97 17.89 5.12
C VAL A 200 9.26 17.95 4.29
N PRO A 201 10.40 18.37 4.85
CA PRO A 201 11.70 18.35 4.18
C PRO A 201 11.98 17.01 3.51
N LYS A 202 12.49 17.06 2.27
CA LYS A 202 12.71 15.88 1.41
C LYS A 202 13.57 14.78 2.06
N ASP A 203 14.44 15.15 2.98
CA ASP A 203 15.36 14.32 3.76
C ASP A 203 14.68 13.54 4.90
N LEU A 204 13.48 13.95 5.30
CA LEU A 204 12.63 13.28 6.30
C LEU A 204 11.52 12.43 5.66
N VAL A 205 11.49 12.31 4.32
CA VAL A 205 10.49 11.54 3.55
C VAL A 205 11.20 10.44 2.77
N GLU A 206 10.76 9.19 2.98
CA GLU A 206 11.39 8.04 2.32
C GLU A 206 11.20 8.06 0.79
N ASP A 207 12.23 7.63 0.05
CA ASP A 207 12.25 7.52 -1.42
C ASP A 207 11.07 6.71 -2.01
N SER A 208 10.45 5.81 -1.25
CA SER A 208 9.24 5.09 -1.66
C SER A 208 8.03 6.04 -1.64
N LEU A 209 7.71 6.60 -0.47
CA LEU A 209 6.57 7.48 -0.21
C LEU A 209 6.64 8.80 -1.00
N ALA A 210 7.84 9.38 -1.15
CA ALA A 210 8.08 10.62 -1.90
C ALA A 210 7.56 10.57 -3.36
N LYS A 211 7.50 9.38 -3.97
CA LYS A 211 6.97 9.17 -5.32
C LYS A 211 5.47 9.45 -5.41
N ASP A 212 4.72 9.15 -4.36
CA ASP A 212 3.26 9.26 -4.32
C ASP A 212 2.75 10.56 -3.67
N LEU A 213 3.58 11.30 -2.94
CA LEU A 213 3.20 12.59 -2.35
C LEU A 213 3.38 13.76 -3.33
N ALA A 214 2.51 14.77 -3.26
CA ALA A 214 2.69 16.02 -4.00
C ALA A 214 3.96 16.79 -3.52
N PRO A 215 4.74 17.42 -4.41
CA PRO A 215 5.90 18.23 -4.01
C PRO A 215 5.48 19.58 -3.41
N CYS A 216 6.34 20.13 -2.55
CA CYS A 216 6.22 21.48 -1.97
C CYS A 216 7.61 22.12 -1.85
N GLU A 217 7.70 23.34 -1.28
CA GLU A 217 8.98 24.06 -1.18
C GLU A 217 9.97 23.33 -0.26
N GLY A 218 11.04 22.77 -0.85
CA GLY A 218 12.07 21.99 -0.14
C GLY A 218 11.68 20.55 0.20
N GLY A 219 10.48 20.08 -0.16
CA GLY A 219 9.94 18.84 0.42
C GLY A 219 8.72 18.24 -0.28
N TYR A 220 7.96 17.44 0.48
CA TYR A 220 6.73 16.77 0.04
C TYR A 220 5.56 17.00 1.00
N CYS A 221 4.34 17.03 0.45
CA CYS A 221 3.09 17.15 1.20
C CYS A 221 2.69 15.83 1.84
N THR A 222 3.17 15.58 3.05
CA THR A 222 2.82 14.39 3.83
C THR A 222 1.55 14.65 4.64
N PRO A 223 0.53 13.76 4.59
CA PRO A 223 -0.66 13.90 5.42
C PRO A 223 -0.31 13.90 6.91
N GLU A 224 -1.00 14.72 7.69
CA GLU A 224 -0.75 14.91 9.14
C GLU A 224 -0.87 13.58 9.90
N LYS A 225 -1.84 12.75 9.51
CA LYS A 225 -2.07 11.42 10.08
C LYS A 225 -0.94 10.41 9.80
N PHE A 226 -0.14 10.62 8.75
CA PHE A 226 1.07 9.85 8.46
C PHE A 226 2.27 10.40 9.25
N LEU A 227 2.40 11.74 9.30
CA LEU A 227 3.47 12.45 10.01
C LEU A 227 3.55 12.07 11.49
N VAL A 228 2.47 12.31 12.25
CA VAL A 228 2.46 12.10 13.70
C VAL A 228 2.33 10.62 14.09
N ARG A 229 2.50 9.70 13.13
CA ARG A 229 2.49 8.25 13.34
C ARG A 229 3.66 7.52 12.66
N GLY A 230 4.60 8.23 12.04
CA GLY A 230 5.82 7.62 11.44
C GLY A 230 5.53 6.45 10.49
N GLY A 231 4.47 6.54 9.67
CA GLY A 231 4.03 5.46 8.79
C GLY A 231 3.26 4.29 9.47
N LYS A 232 3.29 4.17 10.80
CA LYS A 232 2.42 3.28 11.60
C LYS A 232 0.99 3.83 11.74
N PHE A 233 0.44 4.36 10.66
CA PHE A 233 -0.95 4.82 10.62
C PHE A 233 -1.87 3.69 10.19
N LYS A 234 -3.04 3.61 10.84
CA LYS A 234 -4.19 2.86 10.34
C LYS A 234 -5.23 3.84 9.81
N PRO A 235 -5.40 3.97 8.48
CA PRO A 235 -6.42 4.84 7.90
C PRO A 235 -7.82 4.59 8.46
N ALA A 236 -8.62 5.64 8.59
CA ALA A 236 -9.98 5.51 9.10
C ALA A 236 -10.83 4.65 8.14
N THR A 237 -11.58 3.70 8.70
CA THR A 237 -12.44 2.82 7.90
C THR A 237 -13.67 3.57 7.41
N CYS A 238 -13.96 3.47 6.12
CA CYS A 238 -15.13 4.07 5.50
C CYS A 238 -15.84 3.06 4.59
N ARG A 239 -17.04 3.41 4.12
CA ARG A 239 -17.75 2.67 3.09
C ARG A 239 -17.63 3.43 1.77
N ALA A 240 -16.95 2.80 0.83
CA ALA A 240 -16.83 3.32 -0.54
C ALA A 240 -18.03 2.86 -1.38
N ILE A 241 -18.10 3.39 -2.60
CA ILE A 241 -19.16 3.16 -3.58
C ILE A 241 -19.54 1.68 -3.70
N GLY A 242 -20.85 1.40 -3.66
CA GLY A 242 -21.37 0.02 -3.63
C GLY A 242 -21.18 -0.66 -2.27
N ASN A 243 -21.08 0.13 -1.19
CA ASN A 243 -20.95 -0.31 0.19
C ASN A 243 -19.76 -1.29 0.41
N VAL A 244 -18.66 -1.09 -0.32
CA VAL A 244 -17.45 -1.89 -0.17
C VAL A 244 -16.58 -1.34 0.96
N GLU A 245 -15.74 -2.20 1.56
CA GLU A 245 -14.73 -1.74 2.51
C GLU A 245 -13.75 -0.76 1.84
N GLY A 246 -13.50 0.38 2.49
CA GLY A 246 -12.52 1.37 2.06
C GLY A 246 -11.77 2.01 3.20
N ARG A 247 -10.87 2.94 2.86
CA ARG A 247 -10.09 3.77 3.77
C ARG A 247 -10.12 5.24 3.37
N CYS A 248 -10.18 6.10 4.38
CA CYS A 248 -10.01 7.53 4.21
C CYS A 248 -8.56 7.86 3.92
N LEU A 249 -8.29 8.35 2.71
CA LEU A 249 -6.95 8.73 2.26
C LEU A 249 -6.96 10.17 1.74
N SER A 250 -5.89 10.90 2.06
CA SER A 250 -5.77 12.32 1.71
C SER A 250 -5.61 12.54 0.20
N THR A 251 -6.33 13.52 -0.33
CA THR A 251 -6.18 14.04 -1.70
C THR A 251 -4.85 14.77 -1.96
N CYS A 252 -3.94 14.81 -0.97
CA CYS A 252 -2.54 15.19 -1.14
C CYS A 252 -1.69 14.07 -1.77
N ILE A 253 -2.13 12.81 -1.69
CA ILE A 253 -1.50 11.66 -2.36
C ILE A 253 -1.91 11.68 -3.84
N LYS A 254 -0.94 11.63 -4.75
CA LYS A 254 -1.12 11.79 -6.22
C LYS A 254 -2.16 10.81 -6.79
N SER A 255 -1.99 9.52 -6.53
CA SER A 255 -2.87 8.45 -7.03
C SER A 255 -4.31 8.57 -6.52
N ILE A 256 -4.50 9.14 -5.33
CA ILE A 256 -5.81 9.44 -4.74
C ILE A 256 -6.40 10.72 -5.38
N LYS A 257 -5.57 11.75 -5.59
CA LYS A 257 -5.94 13.01 -6.23
C LYS A 257 -6.40 12.81 -7.68
N GLU A 258 -5.70 11.98 -8.44
CA GLU A 258 -6.04 11.60 -9.82
C GLU A 258 -7.37 10.84 -9.93
N GLN A 259 -7.85 10.25 -8.83
CA GLN A 259 -9.10 9.51 -8.75
C GLN A 259 -10.18 10.23 -7.92
N ALA A 260 -9.90 11.41 -7.35
CA ALA A 260 -10.78 12.08 -6.39
C ALA A 260 -12.17 12.41 -6.97
N ASP A 261 -12.26 12.77 -8.26
CA ASP A 261 -13.52 13.00 -8.97
C ASP A 261 -14.37 11.72 -9.15
N GLN A 262 -13.81 10.54 -8.87
CA GLN A 262 -14.47 9.22 -8.93
C GLN A 262 -14.66 8.59 -7.53
N LEU A 263 -14.21 9.25 -6.46
CA LEU A 263 -14.24 8.74 -5.09
C LEU A 263 -15.12 9.62 -4.19
N GLU A 264 -16.09 9.01 -3.52
CA GLU A 264 -16.96 9.70 -2.57
C GLU A 264 -16.18 10.02 -1.27
N GLN A 265 -16.38 11.20 -0.67
CA GLN A 265 -15.83 11.52 0.66
C GLN A 265 -16.36 10.56 1.73
N GLY A 266 -17.62 10.14 1.62
CA GLY A 266 -18.25 9.19 2.55
C GLY A 266 -18.21 9.69 4.00
N SER A 267 -17.54 8.93 4.87
CA SER A 267 -17.37 9.25 6.29
C SER A 267 -15.98 9.82 6.63
N CYS A 268 -15.25 10.35 5.64
CA CYS A 268 -13.88 10.81 5.79
C CYS A 268 -13.78 12.32 6.08
N ASP A 269 -12.65 12.75 6.64
CA ASP A 269 -12.43 14.15 6.99
C ASP A 269 -12.27 15.05 5.76
N GLN A 270 -12.39 16.37 5.95
CA GLN A 270 -12.25 17.33 4.86
C GLN A 270 -10.84 17.27 4.24
N GLY A 271 -10.76 16.95 2.96
CA GLY A 271 -9.49 16.73 2.24
C GLY A 271 -9.13 15.25 2.04
N GLU A 272 -9.91 14.34 2.59
CA GLU A 272 -9.81 12.90 2.35
C GLU A 272 -10.96 12.40 1.47
N VAL A 273 -10.74 11.29 0.78
CA VAL A 273 -11.78 10.54 0.05
C VAL A 273 -11.74 9.06 0.45
N CYS A 274 -12.88 8.37 0.32
CA CYS A 274 -13.00 6.96 0.67
C CYS A 274 -12.53 6.07 -0.48
N ALA A 275 -11.25 5.70 -0.47
CA ALA A 275 -10.67 4.78 -1.44
C ALA A 275 -11.02 3.33 -1.08
N PRO A 276 -11.64 2.53 -1.98
CA PRO A 276 -12.01 1.15 -1.69
C PRO A 276 -10.79 0.23 -1.58
N CYS A 277 -10.83 -0.84 -0.78
CA CYS A 277 -9.73 -1.82 -0.68
C CYS A 277 -9.42 -2.50 -2.01
N TYR A 278 -10.47 -2.75 -2.80
CA TYR A 278 -10.44 -3.41 -4.10
C TYR A 278 -11.26 -2.59 -5.10
N ASP A 279 -10.79 -2.45 -6.33
CA ASP A 279 -11.54 -1.77 -7.39
C ASP A 279 -12.81 -2.58 -7.74
N PRO A 280 -14.03 -2.04 -7.58
CA PRO A 280 -15.26 -2.78 -7.81
C PRO A 280 -15.50 -3.15 -9.29
N ARG A 281 -14.74 -2.61 -10.24
CA ARG A 281 -14.77 -3.01 -11.67
C ARG A 281 -13.99 -4.30 -11.92
N THR A 282 -12.86 -4.48 -11.23
CA THR A 282 -11.85 -5.52 -11.57
C THR A 282 -11.59 -6.54 -10.45
N GLY A 283 -11.90 -6.19 -9.20
CA GLY A 283 -11.55 -6.97 -8.01
C GLY A 283 -10.08 -6.88 -7.60
N MET A 284 -9.25 -6.10 -8.30
CA MET A 284 -7.84 -5.90 -7.97
C MET A 284 -7.67 -5.00 -6.75
N GLY A 285 -6.67 -5.28 -5.91
CA GLY A 285 -6.35 -4.44 -4.75
C GLY A 285 -5.85 -3.05 -5.19
N THR A 286 -6.39 -2.00 -4.58
CA THR A 286 -6.03 -0.60 -4.88
C THR A 286 -4.78 -0.10 -4.14
N GLY A 287 -4.31 -0.89 -3.16
CA GLY A 287 -3.35 -0.46 -2.15
C GLY A 287 -3.97 0.33 -0.97
N ALA A 288 -5.22 0.80 -1.06
CA ALA A 288 -5.80 1.72 -0.06
C ALA A 288 -5.85 1.13 1.36
N CYS A 289 -6.14 -0.16 1.48
CA CYS A 289 -6.19 -0.88 2.74
C CYS A 289 -4.85 -1.52 3.14
N THR A 290 -3.77 -1.19 2.44
CA THR A 290 -2.36 -1.51 2.76
C THR A 290 -1.47 -0.27 2.69
N ALA A 291 -2.04 0.93 2.63
CA ALA A 291 -1.33 2.21 2.47
C ALA A 291 -0.65 2.69 3.77
N GLY A 292 -0.94 2.04 4.89
CA GLY A 292 -0.20 2.13 6.14
C GLY A 292 0.20 0.74 6.61
N LEU A 293 1.32 0.64 7.33
CA LEU A 293 1.93 -0.61 7.81
C LEU A 293 1.05 -1.42 8.79
N CYS A 294 -0.09 -0.85 9.18
CA CYS A 294 -0.99 -1.27 10.25
C CYS A 294 -2.36 -1.78 9.74
N ASP A 295 -2.49 -2.08 8.45
CA ASP A 295 -3.79 -2.39 7.85
C ASP A 295 -3.76 -3.48 6.78
N ALA A 296 -4.92 -4.10 6.60
CA ALA A 296 -5.23 -5.07 5.56
C ALA A 296 -6.75 -5.02 5.28
N PRO A 297 -7.20 -5.41 4.07
CA PRO A 297 -8.61 -5.69 3.82
C PRO A 297 -9.14 -6.76 4.79
N LYS A 298 -10.34 -6.53 5.33
CA LYS A 298 -11.09 -7.47 6.19
C LYS A 298 -12.21 -8.16 5.41
N GLU A 299 -12.72 -7.51 4.38
CA GLU A 299 -13.75 -8.02 3.48
C GLU A 299 -13.13 -8.44 2.14
N PRO A 300 -13.62 -9.52 1.50
CA PRO A 300 -13.14 -9.94 0.18
C PRO A 300 -13.55 -8.94 -0.91
N ALA A 301 -12.87 -8.98 -2.05
CA ALA A 301 -13.19 -8.14 -3.20
C ALA A 301 -14.64 -8.32 -3.68
N LYS A 302 -15.46 -7.28 -3.49
CA LYS A 302 -16.85 -7.19 -3.98
C LYS A 302 -16.87 -6.38 -5.28
N THR A 303 -17.14 -7.05 -6.39
CA THR A 303 -17.26 -6.40 -7.72
C THR A 303 -18.70 -6.07 -8.09
N PHE A 304 -18.88 -5.15 -9.04
CA PHE A 304 -20.20 -4.81 -9.56
C PHE A 304 -20.86 -6.03 -10.22
N THR A 305 -22.12 -6.29 -9.85
CA THR A 305 -22.91 -7.37 -10.46
C THR A 305 -23.15 -7.08 -11.94
N GLN A 306 -23.06 -8.10 -12.79
CA GLN A 306 -23.29 -7.93 -14.23
C GLN A 306 -24.77 -7.77 -14.57
N CYS A 307 -25.06 -7.03 -15.64
CA CYS A 307 -26.41 -6.83 -16.18
C CYS A 307 -26.40 -6.77 -17.71
N GLY A 308 -27.57 -6.53 -18.31
CA GLY A 308 -27.78 -6.59 -19.76
C GLY A 308 -28.37 -7.93 -20.21
N LYS A 309 -28.53 -8.09 -21.53
CA LYS A 309 -28.95 -9.36 -22.16
C LYS A 309 -27.78 -10.30 -22.42
N GLU A 310 -26.65 -9.72 -22.82
CA GLU A 310 -25.39 -10.40 -23.01
C GLU A 310 -24.56 -10.22 -21.74
N LYS A 311 -24.03 -11.33 -21.23
CA LYS A 311 -23.15 -11.32 -20.06
C LYS A 311 -21.86 -10.55 -20.41
N ASP A 312 -21.18 -10.07 -19.39
CA ASP A 312 -19.91 -9.34 -19.50
C ASP A 312 -19.93 -7.97 -20.21
N GLN A 313 -21.08 -7.41 -20.59
CA GLN A 313 -21.14 -6.10 -21.28
C GLN A 313 -21.56 -4.91 -20.43
N ALA A 314 -22.27 -5.12 -19.32
CA ALA A 314 -22.72 -4.04 -18.43
C ALA A 314 -22.65 -4.43 -16.95
N TRP A 315 -22.58 -3.42 -16.09
CA TRP A 315 -22.53 -3.52 -14.63
C TRP A 315 -23.68 -2.78 -13.97
N CYS A 316 -24.15 -3.32 -12.85
CA CYS A 316 -24.99 -2.63 -11.88
C CYS A 316 -24.12 -1.73 -11.02
N VAL A 317 -24.06 -0.44 -11.39
CA VAL A 317 -23.37 0.59 -10.61
C VAL A 317 -24.37 1.38 -9.77
N PRO A 318 -23.99 1.89 -8.59
CA PRO A 318 -24.79 2.85 -7.85
C PRO A 318 -25.10 4.09 -8.69
N GLU A 319 -26.30 4.63 -8.54
CA GLU A 319 -26.76 5.81 -9.27
C GLU A 319 -25.88 7.04 -8.99
N SER A 320 -25.21 7.10 -7.83
CA SER A 320 -24.25 8.16 -7.47
C SER A 320 -23.09 8.29 -8.47
N LEU A 321 -22.55 7.18 -8.99
CA LEU A 321 -21.47 7.18 -9.99
C LEU A 321 -21.88 7.76 -11.34
N VAL A 322 -23.17 7.76 -11.67
CA VAL A 322 -23.65 8.24 -12.97
C VAL A 322 -24.00 9.73 -12.85
N PRO A 323 -23.40 10.61 -13.67
CA PRO A 323 -23.72 12.03 -13.63
C PRO A 323 -25.22 12.26 -13.82
N ALA A 324 -25.82 13.17 -13.05
CA ALA A 324 -27.28 13.31 -12.98
C ALA A 324 -27.96 13.52 -14.35
N LYS A 325 -27.29 14.20 -15.28
CA LYS A 325 -27.71 14.42 -16.67
C LYS A 325 -27.83 13.14 -17.51
N ASP A 326 -27.11 12.07 -17.14
CA ASP A 326 -26.98 10.85 -17.94
C ASP A 326 -27.87 9.71 -17.43
N ARG A 327 -28.29 9.75 -16.15
CA ARG A 327 -29.04 8.69 -15.44
C ARG A 327 -30.27 8.20 -16.20
N CYS A 328 -31.03 9.11 -16.82
CA CYS A 328 -32.24 8.81 -17.61
C CYS A 328 -31.97 8.00 -18.90
N ASN A 329 -30.71 7.83 -19.32
CA ASN A 329 -30.33 6.98 -20.43
C ASN A 329 -30.20 5.49 -20.03
N PHE A 330 -30.25 5.18 -18.72
CA PHE A 330 -30.13 3.83 -18.16
C PHE A 330 -31.45 3.38 -17.50
N ASP A 331 -31.58 2.09 -17.21
CA ASP A 331 -32.67 1.58 -16.35
C ASP A 331 -32.12 0.52 -15.37
N THR A 332 -32.99 -0.01 -14.52
CA THR A 332 -32.67 -1.04 -13.53
C THR A 332 -32.79 -2.48 -14.10
N GLN A 333 -33.06 -2.67 -15.39
CA GLN A 333 -33.33 -4.00 -15.93
C GLN A 333 -32.05 -4.84 -15.99
N GLY A 334 -32.10 -6.02 -15.39
CA GLY A 334 -30.93 -6.85 -15.06
C GLY A 334 -30.45 -6.65 -13.62
N CYS A 335 -30.46 -5.42 -13.11
CA CYS A 335 -30.07 -5.06 -11.74
C CYS A 335 -31.16 -5.30 -10.68
N GLN A 336 -32.07 -6.23 -10.97
CA GLN A 336 -33.11 -6.72 -10.04
C GLN A 336 -33.14 -8.25 -9.96
N ALA A 337 -32.25 -8.95 -10.69
CA ALA A 337 -32.24 -10.41 -10.80
C ALA A 337 -31.23 -11.11 -9.87
N ALA A 338 -30.32 -10.37 -9.23
CA ALA A 338 -29.41 -10.92 -8.23
C ALA A 338 -29.93 -10.63 -6.80
N PRO A 339 -29.78 -11.56 -5.84
CA PRO A 339 -30.39 -11.46 -4.52
C PRO A 339 -29.73 -10.44 -3.57
N VAL A 340 -28.83 -9.58 -4.08
CA VAL A 340 -28.05 -8.60 -3.30
C VAL A 340 -27.92 -7.24 -4.02
N CYS A 341 -28.85 -6.90 -4.92
CA CYS A 341 -28.86 -5.59 -5.56
C CYS A 341 -29.30 -4.50 -4.57
N GLU A 342 -28.36 -3.63 -4.20
CA GLU A 342 -28.63 -2.46 -3.37
C GLU A 342 -29.59 -1.49 -4.09
N PRO A 343 -30.59 -0.91 -3.39
CA PRO A 343 -31.56 -0.01 -3.99
C PRO A 343 -30.86 1.27 -4.49
N GLY A 344 -31.21 1.71 -5.71
CA GLY A 344 -30.49 2.79 -6.39
C GLY A 344 -29.29 2.33 -7.21
N THR A 345 -29.31 1.11 -7.76
CA THR A 345 -28.35 0.64 -8.78
C THR A 345 -28.98 0.64 -10.18
N ILE A 346 -28.21 1.04 -11.19
CA ILE A 346 -28.63 1.11 -12.61
C ILE A 346 -27.65 0.38 -13.52
N CYS A 347 -28.17 -0.16 -14.63
CA CYS A 347 -27.40 -0.97 -15.57
C CYS A 347 -26.64 -0.10 -16.58
N VAL A 348 -25.32 -0.02 -16.44
CA VAL A 348 -24.44 0.83 -17.26
C VAL A 348 -23.42 -0.04 -18.03
N PRO A 349 -23.26 0.14 -19.35
CA PRO A 349 -22.26 -0.57 -20.15
C PRO A 349 -20.84 -0.37 -19.61
N LYS A 350 -20.02 -1.44 -19.58
CA LYS A 350 -18.65 -1.40 -19.02
C LYS A 350 -17.82 -0.23 -19.59
N ALA A 351 -17.83 -0.05 -20.90
CA ALA A 351 -17.09 1.02 -21.59
C ALA A 351 -17.44 2.44 -21.12
N ILE A 352 -18.63 2.68 -20.56
CA ILE A 352 -19.02 3.97 -19.96
C ILE A 352 -18.49 4.08 -18.53
N VAL A 353 -18.48 2.99 -17.76
CA VAL A 353 -17.89 2.94 -16.41
C VAL A 353 -16.35 3.04 -16.45
N ASP A 354 -15.72 2.45 -17.46
CA ASP A 354 -14.27 2.42 -17.64
C ASP A 354 -13.71 3.76 -18.15
N ALA A 355 -14.40 4.43 -19.10
CA ALA A 355 -14.00 5.74 -19.61
C ALA A 355 -14.59 6.93 -18.83
N GLY A 356 -15.57 6.67 -17.95
CA GLY A 356 -16.22 7.68 -17.11
C GLY A 356 -16.73 8.90 -17.91
N PRO A 357 -16.50 10.13 -17.43
CA PRO A 357 -16.97 11.34 -18.11
C PRO A 357 -16.29 11.62 -19.46
N THR A 358 -15.27 10.85 -19.84
CA THR A 358 -14.57 10.98 -21.14
C THR A 358 -15.15 10.09 -22.24
N PHE A 359 -16.13 9.22 -21.93
CA PHE A 359 -16.71 8.29 -22.90
C PHE A 359 -17.29 9.02 -24.12
N LYS A 360 -16.77 8.68 -25.31
CA LYS A 360 -17.33 9.13 -26.59
C LYS A 360 -17.79 7.91 -27.41
N PRO A 361 -19.10 7.77 -27.72
CA PRO A 361 -19.62 6.72 -28.58
C PRO A 361 -18.87 6.64 -29.92
N ARG A 362 -18.51 5.43 -30.35
CA ARG A 362 -17.84 5.21 -31.65
C ARG A 362 -18.74 5.64 -32.80
N GLN A 363 -18.17 6.25 -33.84
CA GLN A 363 -18.93 6.57 -35.06
C GLN A 363 -19.21 5.31 -35.89
N CYS A 364 -20.42 5.21 -36.43
CA CYS A 364 -20.85 4.13 -37.31
C CYS A 364 -21.60 4.67 -38.52
N THR A 365 -21.70 3.85 -39.56
CA THR A 365 -22.50 4.17 -40.75
C THR A 365 -23.62 3.17 -40.94
N ASN A 366 -24.85 3.67 -41.07
CA ASN A 366 -26.00 2.82 -41.34
C ASN A 366 -25.91 2.26 -42.76
N GLY A 367 -25.48 0.99 -42.86
CA GLY A 367 -25.37 0.28 -44.12
C GLY A 367 -26.67 0.31 -44.93
N LEU A 368 -26.55 0.60 -46.22
CA LEU A 368 -27.64 0.79 -47.19
C LEU A 368 -28.76 -0.27 -47.08
N LEU A 369 -28.39 -1.52 -46.85
CA LEU A 369 -29.32 -2.65 -46.71
C LEU A 369 -30.24 -2.54 -45.49
N GLY A 370 -29.74 -2.05 -44.34
CA GLY A 370 -30.55 -1.85 -43.15
C GLY A 370 -31.58 -0.73 -43.33
N PHE A 371 -31.15 0.37 -43.98
CA PHE A 371 -32.05 1.48 -44.33
C PHE A 371 -33.13 1.04 -45.34
N LEU A 372 -32.77 0.26 -46.36
CA LEU A 372 -33.72 -0.31 -47.34
C LEU A 372 -34.73 -1.27 -46.68
N ALA A 373 -34.27 -2.16 -45.80
CA ALA A 373 -35.15 -3.09 -45.08
C ALA A 373 -36.15 -2.36 -44.16
N LEU A 374 -35.74 -1.24 -43.56
CA LEU A 374 -36.62 -0.38 -42.78
C LEU A 374 -37.62 0.37 -43.67
N PHE A 375 -37.16 0.98 -44.78
CA PHE A 375 -38.03 1.71 -45.69
C PHE A 375 -39.08 0.82 -46.38
N GLN A 376 -38.73 -0.43 -46.72
CA GLN A 376 -39.69 -1.41 -47.25
C GLN A 376 -40.86 -1.67 -46.28
N LYS A 377 -40.65 -1.59 -44.97
CA LYS A 377 -41.72 -1.71 -43.96
C LYS A 377 -42.55 -0.43 -43.77
N LEU A 378 -42.06 0.73 -44.22
CA LEU A 378 -42.66 2.05 -43.97
C LEU A 378 -43.44 2.63 -45.17
N SER A 379 -43.60 1.87 -46.26
CA SER A 379 -44.49 2.16 -47.41
C SER A 379 -44.20 3.43 -48.25
N GLY A 380 -43.27 4.29 -47.84
CA GLY A 380 -42.86 5.47 -48.61
C GLY A 380 -42.11 5.12 -49.91
N GLY A 381 -42.47 5.79 -51.00
CA GLY A 381 -41.92 5.51 -52.34
C GLY A 381 -40.43 5.80 -52.48
N ILE A 382 -39.74 4.98 -53.29
CA ILE A 382 -38.27 4.92 -53.47
C ILE A 382 -37.59 6.31 -53.61
N ILE A 383 -38.22 7.27 -54.30
CA ILE A 383 -37.64 8.60 -54.53
C ILE A 383 -37.41 9.38 -53.23
N GLN A 384 -38.33 9.27 -52.25
CA GLN A 384 -38.18 9.94 -50.95
C GLN A 384 -37.08 9.29 -50.10
N ALA A 385 -36.91 7.96 -50.19
CA ALA A 385 -35.83 7.25 -49.51
C ALA A 385 -34.44 7.76 -49.95
N ILE A 386 -34.25 8.08 -51.23
CA ILE A 386 -32.96 8.55 -51.76
C ILE A 386 -32.55 9.92 -51.19
N ALA A 387 -33.50 10.84 -51.01
CA ALA A 387 -33.21 12.13 -50.38
C ALA A 387 -32.84 11.95 -48.89
N ALA A 388 -33.59 11.11 -48.18
CA ALA A 388 -33.35 10.80 -46.77
C ALA A 388 -31.97 10.16 -46.52
N MET A 389 -31.49 9.28 -47.42
CA MET A 389 -30.22 8.55 -47.27
C MET A 389 -28.97 9.41 -47.03
N LYS A 390 -28.99 10.73 -47.33
CA LYS A 390 -27.83 11.58 -47.01
C LYS A 390 -27.71 11.89 -45.51
N ASP A 391 -28.84 11.97 -44.80
CA ASP A 391 -28.92 12.44 -43.41
C ASP A 391 -28.90 11.30 -42.38
N PHE A 392 -29.35 10.10 -42.74
CA PHE A 392 -29.35 8.92 -41.85
C PHE A 392 -28.06 8.09 -41.92
N LYS A 393 -27.08 8.51 -42.74
CA LYS A 393 -25.79 7.82 -42.90
C LYS A 393 -24.95 7.83 -41.63
N GLU A 394 -25.01 8.90 -40.85
CA GLU A 394 -24.27 9.02 -39.60
C GLU A 394 -25.06 8.44 -38.43
N GLY A 395 -24.34 7.72 -37.57
CA GLY A 395 -24.83 7.24 -36.29
C GLY A 395 -23.74 7.17 -35.25
N ARG A 396 -24.10 6.64 -34.08
CA ARG A 396 -23.16 6.21 -33.05
C ARG A 396 -23.45 4.78 -32.62
N CYS A 397 -22.38 4.04 -32.32
CA CYS A 397 -22.48 2.77 -31.64
C CYS A 397 -22.92 3.03 -30.20
N LEU A 398 -24.07 2.49 -29.84
CA LEU A 398 -24.63 2.55 -28.50
C LEU A 398 -24.90 1.11 -28.05
N SER A 399 -24.54 0.79 -26.80
CA SER A 399 -24.73 -0.57 -26.26
C SER A 399 -26.20 -0.99 -26.32
N ALA A 400 -26.42 -2.24 -26.73
CA ALA A 400 -27.71 -2.93 -26.67
C ALA A 400 -28.24 -3.10 -25.23
N CYS A 401 -27.48 -2.71 -24.20
CA CYS A 401 -27.97 -2.60 -22.83
C CYS A 401 -28.80 -1.32 -22.59
N LEU A 402 -28.70 -0.27 -23.41
CA LEU A 402 -29.45 0.98 -23.19
C LEU A 402 -30.96 0.79 -23.47
N PRO A 403 -31.90 1.32 -22.65
CA PRO A 403 -33.32 0.97 -22.73
C PRO A 403 -34.00 1.47 -24.01
N GLN A 404 -33.56 2.64 -24.52
CA GLN A 404 -34.07 3.19 -25.78
C GLN A 404 -33.59 2.35 -26.97
N VAL A 405 -32.32 1.89 -26.92
CA VAL A 405 -31.72 1.02 -27.95
C VAL A 405 -32.41 -0.35 -27.95
N ARG A 406 -32.72 -0.92 -26.78
CA ARG A 406 -33.42 -2.22 -26.64
C ARG A 406 -34.79 -2.27 -27.31
N LYS A 407 -35.52 -1.15 -27.37
CA LYS A 407 -36.84 -1.06 -28.03
C LYS A 407 -36.71 -1.11 -29.55
N ASP A 408 -35.69 -0.44 -30.08
CA ASP A 408 -35.49 -0.25 -31.52
C ASP A 408 -34.47 -1.23 -32.14
N ALA A 409 -33.83 -2.08 -31.33
CA ALA A 409 -32.79 -3.03 -31.74
C ALA A 409 -33.16 -3.91 -32.95
N ALA A 410 -34.43 -4.31 -33.08
CA ALA A 410 -34.91 -5.12 -34.21
C ALA A 410 -35.09 -4.34 -35.54
N LEU A 411 -34.82 -3.03 -35.53
CA LEU A 411 -34.89 -2.12 -36.68
C LEU A 411 -33.52 -1.53 -37.06
N LEU A 412 -32.47 -1.85 -36.30
CA LEU A 412 -31.14 -1.24 -36.38
C LEU A 412 -30.06 -2.32 -36.64
N GLY A 413 -28.93 -1.92 -37.22
CA GLY A 413 -27.84 -2.84 -37.57
C GLY A 413 -26.57 -2.59 -36.77
N GLN A 414 -25.67 -3.57 -36.73
CA GLN A 414 -24.38 -3.49 -36.02
C GLN A 414 -23.24 -2.94 -36.91
N ASN A 415 -23.56 -2.35 -38.08
CA ASN A 415 -22.57 -1.98 -39.10
C ASN A 415 -21.50 -1.00 -38.58
N GLY A 416 -20.28 -1.51 -38.37
CA GLY A 416 -19.13 -0.73 -37.88
C GLY A 416 -19.01 -0.61 -36.36
N CYS A 417 -19.88 -1.29 -35.60
CA CYS A 417 -19.87 -1.34 -34.14
C CYS A 417 -19.32 -2.67 -33.62
N ALA A 418 -19.04 -2.76 -32.31
CA ALA A 418 -18.62 -4.00 -31.68
C ALA A 418 -19.81 -4.96 -31.40
N ASP A 419 -19.50 -6.20 -31.03
CA ASP A 419 -20.50 -7.12 -30.46
C ASP A 419 -21.12 -6.49 -29.19
N GLY A 420 -22.42 -6.65 -29.00
CA GLY A 420 -23.17 -5.97 -27.94
C GLY A 420 -23.51 -4.49 -28.20
N GLU A 421 -23.00 -3.90 -29.28
CA GLU A 421 -23.37 -2.54 -29.72
C GLU A 421 -24.31 -2.56 -30.94
N ILE A 422 -25.08 -1.48 -31.10
CA ILE A 422 -25.97 -1.24 -32.23
C ILE A 422 -25.70 0.16 -32.78
N CYS A 423 -25.66 0.29 -34.11
CA CYS A 423 -25.55 1.59 -34.76
C CYS A 423 -26.89 2.31 -34.70
N VAL A 424 -26.95 3.40 -33.91
CA VAL A 424 -28.15 4.23 -33.77
C VAL A 424 -27.96 5.48 -34.64
N PRO A 425 -28.85 5.75 -35.63
CA PRO A 425 -28.77 6.95 -36.46
C PRO A 425 -28.91 8.23 -35.62
N CYS A 426 -28.34 9.34 -36.09
CA CYS A 426 -28.47 10.64 -35.42
C CYS A 426 -29.93 11.14 -35.34
N PHE A 427 -30.79 10.73 -36.27
CA PHE A 427 -32.19 11.13 -36.41
C PHE A 427 -33.11 9.90 -36.50
N ASP A 428 -34.36 9.99 -36.02
CA ASP A 428 -35.31 8.87 -36.04
C ASP A 428 -35.87 8.65 -37.46
N PRO A 429 -35.54 7.53 -38.13
CA PRO A 429 -35.99 7.26 -39.50
C PRO A 429 -37.51 7.05 -39.62
N ARG A 430 -38.21 6.69 -38.53
CA ARG A 430 -39.68 6.52 -38.54
C ARG A 430 -40.41 7.85 -38.70
N GLN A 431 -39.79 8.94 -38.28
CA GLN A 431 -40.39 10.28 -38.28
C GLN A 431 -39.82 11.20 -39.37
N ALA A 432 -39.08 10.65 -40.34
CA ALA A 432 -38.49 11.42 -41.44
C ALA A 432 -39.50 12.28 -42.23
N ALA A 433 -40.77 11.86 -42.30
CA ALA A 433 -41.87 12.64 -42.91
C ALA A 433 -42.27 13.89 -42.12
N ASN A 434 -42.02 13.91 -40.80
CA ASN A 434 -42.33 15.01 -39.88
C ASN A 434 -41.10 15.91 -39.62
N GLY A 435 -39.98 15.67 -40.31
CA GLY A 435 -38.72 16.42 -40.17
C GLY A 435 -37.61 15.64 -39.45
N LYS A 436 -36.47 16.31 -39.27
CA LYS A 436 -35.26 15.72 -38.66
C LYS A 436 -35.35 15.68 -37.13
N ILE A 437 -36.17 14.79 -36.59
CA ILE A 437 -36.23 14.56 -35.13
C ILE A 437 -34.95 13.82 -34.69
N PRO A 438 -34.10 14.40 -33.83
CA PRO A 438 -32.88 13.74 -33.38
C PRO A 438 -33.22 12.56 -32.46
N THR A 439 -32.51 11.44 -32.59
CA THR A 439 -32.51 10.40 -31.55
C THR A 439 -31.73 10.83 -30.31
N GLY A 440 -30.88 11.85 -30.46
CA GLY A 440 -29.85 12.24 -29.50
C GLY A 440 -28.62 11.33 -29.50
N ALA A 441 -28.54 10.30 -30.36
CA ALA A 441 -27.40 9.38 -30.39
C ALA A 441 -26.08 10.07 -30.78
N CYS A 442 -26.15 11.15 -31.56
CA CYS A 442 -25.02 11.96 -32.00
C CYS A 442 -24.94 13.32 -31.29
N ASP A 443 -25.78 13.56 -30.27
CA ASP A 443 -25.82 14.82 -29.53
C ASP A 443 -24.87 14.73 -28.31
N GLU A 444 -23.76 15.47 -28.35
CA GLU A 444 -22.79 15.50 -27.24
C GLU A 444 -23.36 16.17 -25.97
N ASN A 445 -24.51 16.84 -26.05
CA ASN A 445 -25.20 17.53 -24.95
C ASN A 445 -26.58 16.92 -24.63
N ARG A 446 -26.81 15.63 -24.93
CA ARG A 446 -28.07 14.90 -24.74
C ARG A 446 -28.60 14.93 -23.28
N ARG A 447 -29.35 15.98 -22.93
CA ARG A 447 -30.03 16.12 -21.63
C ARG A 447 -31.25 15.19 -21.54
N CYS A 448 -31.63 14.87 -20.31
CA CYS A 448 -32.92 14.24 -20.03
C CYS A 448 -34.06 15.15 -20.51
N PRO A 449 -35.06 14.63 -21.26
CA PRO A 449 -36.21 15.42 -21.69
C PRO A 449 -37.07 15.78 -20.47
N GLY A 450 -36.93 17.01 -19.97
CA GLY A 450 -37.67 17.53 -18.82
C GLY A 450 -36.83 18.28 -17.77
N THR A 451 -35.53 18.51 -18.00
CA THR A 451 -34.62 19.27 -17.12
C THR A 451 -34.06 20.54 -17.78
#